data_AF-A0A836AJP5-F1
#
_entry.id   AF-A0A836AJP5-F1
#
_cell.length_a   1.000
_cell.length_b   1.000
_cell.length_c   1.000
_cell.angle_alpha   90.00
_cell.angle_beta   90.00
_cell.angle_gamma   90.00
#
_symmetry.space_group_name_H-M   'P 1'
#
loop_
_entity.id
_entity.type
_entity.pdbx_description
1 polymer ?
#
loop_
_entity_poly.entity_id
_entity_poly.type
_entity_poly.pdbx_seq_one_letter_code
_entity_poly.pdbx_strand_id
1 'polypeptide(L)'
;MALTTAGTQPSLGEVAGIPLPATTVDNWHQIQGFEAQSDDLLICTYPKSGTTWIQEIVDLIEQSGDVDKCQRAAIQHRHPFLEWARPPQPSGVEKARAMPRPRVLRTHLPAQLLPPSFWESNCKFLYVARNAKDCLVSYYHFQRMNRTLPDPGTWDQYFETFISGKVAWGSWFEHVRGWWELRNNVRMLFLFYEDIKRDPKQEIQKVMKFMEKNLDGAVLDTIVQETTFEKMKANPMTNRSTAPKTILDQSISPFMRKEDISSEKEFHPRFIGSQLDSSFVNANDTAIIYVSRNAKDTMVSYSHFQRMNKRLPNPGTWEEYFESFLFGKGSSFQDHYLSVTCSDFLGKELGSQLERTSEEESEKDPKCEIRKVMEFLGTNLKEEVLDKIVYNTSFVIMKNSPMTNHRNDAKTNHQLSPFMRKGDVYLPRLPPDSRQLF
;
A
#
# COMPACT_ATOMS: atom_id res chain seq x y z
N MET A 1 23.40 15.03 -35.82
CA MET A 1 21.93 15.23 -35.87
C MET A 1 21.28 13.87 -36.02
N ALA A 2 20.49 13.43 -35.05
CA ALA A 2 19.58 12.30 -35.21
C ALA A 2 18.16 12.86 -35.25
N LEU A 3 17.52 12.78 -36.42
CA LEU A 3 16.12 13.15 -36.59
C LEU A 3 15.27 12.05 -35.94
N THR A 4 14.65 12.33 -34.80
CA THR A 4 13.65 11.43 -34.22
C THR A 4 12.45 11.35 -35.16
N THR A 5 12.31 10.23 -35.84
CA THR A 5 11.22 9.97 -36.79
C THR A 5 9.86 10.03 -36.12
N ALA A 6 8.98 10.91 -36.60
CA ALA A 6 7.56 10.80 -36.31
C ALA A 6 7.01 9.53 -36.98
N GLY A 7 6.83 8.44 -36.22
CA GLY A 7 6.30 7.18 -36.75
C GLY A 7 6.61 5.92 -35.93
N THR A 8 7.59 5.94 -35.02
CA THR A 8 7.87 4.79 -34.15
C THR A 8 6.80 4.63 -33.08
N GLN A 9 6.28 3.40 -32.92
CA GLN A 9 5.38 3.05 -31.82
C GLN A 9 6.08 3.22 -30.46
N PRO A 10 5.36 3.64 -29.40
CA PRO A 10 5.91 3.64 -28.05
C PRO A 10 6.38 2.24 -27.64
N SER A 11 7.57 2.17 -27.08
CA SER A 11 8.22 0.93 -26.64
C SER A 11 8.85 1.12 -25.26
N LEU A 12 9.14 0.00 -24.60
CA LEU A 12 9.94 -0.04 -23.38
C LEU A 12 11.35 -0.52 -23.73
N GLY A 13 12.34 0.05 -23.07
CA GLY A 13 13.67 -0.55 -22.90
C GLY A 13 13.82 -1.02 -21.45
N GLU A 14 15.02 -1.43 -21.06
CA GLU A 14 15.30 -1.87 -19.69
C GLU A 14 16.52 -1.16 -19.09
N VAL A 15 16.47 -0.93 -17.79
CA VAL A 15 17.62 -0.52 -16.97
C VAL A 15 17.69 -1.46 -15.77
N ALA A 16 18.81 -2.19 -15.63
CA ALA A 16 18.99 -3.21 -14.60
C ALA A 16 17.81 -4.19 -14.46
N GLY A 17 17.24 -4.63 -15.59
CA GLY A 17 16.09 -5.55 -15.65
C GLY A 17 14.73 -4.93 -15.33
N ILE A 18 14.63 -3.62 -15.11
CA ILE A 18 13.37 -2.90 -14.93
C ILE A 18 12.91 -2.29 -16.26
N PRO A 19 11.70 -2.61 -16.76
CA PRO A 19 11.16 -1.98 -17.96
C PRO A 19 10.87 -0.48 -17.74
N LEU A 20 11.36 0.37 -18.62
CA LEU A 20 11.15 1.83 -18.60
C LEU A 20 10.80 2.31 -20.02
N PRO A 21 10.11 3.45 -20.19
CA PRO A 21 9.87 4.03 -21.51
C PRO A 21 11.19 4.20 -22.28
N ALA A 22 11.25 3.82 -23.56
CA ALA A 22 12.51 3.83 -24.32
C ALA A 22 13.24 5.19 -24.27
N THR A 23 12.50 6.30 -24.34
CA THR A 23 13.08 7.66 -24.24
C THR A 23 13.70 7.96 -22.86
N THR A 24 13.21 7.34 -21.79
CA THR A 24 13.82 7.40 -20.45
C THR A 24 15.14 6.62 -20.41
N VAL A 25 15.20 5.47 -21.09
CA VAL A 25 16.43 4.66 -21.21
C VAL A 25 17.48 5.39 -22.06
N ASP A 26 17.09 5.98 -23.19
CA ASP A 26 17.98 6.81 -24.02
C ASP A 26 18.58 7.99 -23.23
N ASN A 27 17.80 8.56 -22.30
CA ASN A 27 18.22 9.68 -21.46
C ASN A 27 18.83 9.25 -20.11
N TRP A 28 19.10 7.95 -19.90
CA TRP A 28 19.45 7.41 -18.59
C TRP A 28 20.67 8.08 -17.95
N HIS A 29 21.68 8.43 -18.75
CA HIS A 29 22.89 9.10 -18.28
C HIS A 29 22.61 10.46 -17.59
N GLN A 30 21.62 11.23 -18.07
CA GLN A 30 21.24 12.49 -17.42
C GLN A 30 20.55 12.24 -16.07
N ILE A 31 19.73 11.19 -16.00
CA ILE A 31 18.95 10.82 -14.82
C ILE A 31 19.91 10.34 -13.74
N GLN A 32 20.76 9.36 -14.05
CA GLN A 32 21.77 8.83 -13.13
C GLN A 32 22.77 9.90 -12.67
N GLY A 33 23.12 10.86 -13.54
CA GLY A 33 23.94 12.03 -13.23
C GLY A 33 23.17 13.23 -12.66
N PHE A 34 22.00 13.01 -12.04
CA PHE A 34 21.29 14.06 -11.32
C PHE A 34 21.93 14.34 -9.95
N GLU A 35 21.96 15.61 -9.55
CA GLU A 35 22.47 16.08 -8.27
C GLU A 35 21.31 16.54 -7.37
N ALA A 36 20.93 15.69 -6.43
CA ALA A 36 19.99 16.03 -5.36
C ALA A 36 20.60 17.05 -4.40
N GLN A 37 19.75 17.80 -3.70
CA GLN A 37 20.13 18.78 -2.69
C GLN A 37 19.40 18.47 -1.38
N SER A 38 19.97 18.88 -0.25
CA SER A 38 19.44 18.57 1.10
C SER A 38 18.08 19.20 1.40
N ASP A 39 17.69 20.24 0.67
CA ASP A 39 16.41 20.93 0.72
C ASP A 39 15.41 20.44 -0.35
N ASP A 40 15.74 19.39 -1.11
CA ASP A 40 14.80 18.76 -2.03
C ASP A 40 13.73 17.93 -1.27
N LEU A 41 12.52 17.92 -1.82
CA LEU A 41 11.45 16.98 -1.49
C LEU A 41 11.14 16.11 -2.72
N LEU A 42 11.39 14.81 -2.63
CA LEU A 42 11.11 13.85 -3.70
C LEU A 42 9.82 13.07 -3.41
N ILE A 43 8.78 13.34 -4.22
CA ILE A 43 7.52 12.57 -4.23
C ILE A 43 7.74 11.27 -5.01
N CYS A 44 7.64 10.16 -4.32
CA CYS A 44 7.92 8.81 -4.83
C CYS A 44 6.63 7.99 -4.83
N THR A 45 6.23 7.43 -5.97
CA THR A 45 5.09 6.49 -5.99
C THR A 45 5.30 5.46 -7.07
N TYR A 46 4.82 4.24 -6.87
CA TYR A 46 4.52 3.40 -8.04
C TYR A 46 3.42 4.09 -8.89
N PRO A 47 3.43 3.99 -10.23
CA PRO A 47 2.41 4.62 -11.08
C PRO A 47 0.98 4.33 -10.58
N LYS A 48 0.13 5.37 -10.56
CA LYS A 48 -1.30 5.31 -10.16
C LYS A 48 -1.61 5.18 -8.66
N SER A 49 -0.61 5.20 -7.79
CA SER A 49 -0.79 5.18 -6.32
C SER A 49 -1.11 6.54 -5.68
N GLY A 50 -1.69 7.50 -6.42
CA GLY A 50 -2.11 8.82 -5.88
C GLY A 50 -1.18 10.01 -6.16
N THR A 51 -0.18 9.87 -7.03
CA THR A 51 0.86 10.88 -7.31
C THR A 51 0.34 12.29 -7.57
N THR A 52 -0.74 12.45 -8.34
CA THR A 52 -1.30 13.78 -8.64
C THR A 52 -1.96 14.42 -7.42
N TRP A 53 -2.61 13.60 -6.58
CA TRP A 53 -3.28 14.06 -5.37
C TRP A 53 -2.26 14.61 -4.37
N ILE A 54 -1.21 13.83 -4.09
CA ILE A 54 -0.17 14.25 -3.15
C ILE A 54 0.68 15.42 -3.67
N GLN A 55 0.86 15.55 -4.99
CA GLN A 55 1.48 16.75 -5.57
C GLN A 55 0.64 18.01 -5.35
N GLU A 56 -0.69 17.94 -5.45
CA GLU A 56 -1.55 19.11 -5.21
C GLU A 56 -1.58 19.48 -3.72
N ILE A 57 -1.65 18.49 -2.84
CA ILE A 57 -1.49 18.68 -1.38
C ILE A 57 -0.16 19.39 -1.07
N VAL A 58 0.95 18.86 -1.58
CA VAL A 58 2.30 19.43 -1.36
C VAL A 58 2.42 20.85 -1.93
N ASP A 59 1.88 21.12 -3.12
CA ASP A 59 1.95 22.48 -3.69
C ASP A 59 1.12 23.48 -2.90
N LEU A 60 -0.11 23.14 -2.52
CA LEU A 60 -0.95 24.01 -1.67
C LEU A 60 -0.30 24.25 -0.30
N ILE A 61 0.39 23.26 0.29
CA ILE A 61 1.18 23.45 1.52
C ILE A 61 2.36 24.41 1.28
N GLU A 62 3.10 24.25 0.17
CA GLU A 62 4.19 25.18 -0.18
C GLU A 62 3.70 26.61 -0.39
N GLN A 63 2.52 26.78 -1.00
CA GLN A 63 1.89 28.09 -1.23
C GLN A 63 1.03 28.59 -0.06
N SER A 64 1.06 27.92 1.11
CA SER A 64 0.28 28.30 2.32
C SER A 64 -1.24 28.40 2.09
N GLY A 65 -1.80 27.53 1.25
CA GLY A 65 -3.22 27.49 0.89
C GLY A 65 -3.62 28.44 -0.26
N ASP A 66 -2.67 29.18 -0.85
CA ASP A 66 -2.92 30.08 -1.96
C ASP A 66 -3.23 29.31 -3.26
N VAL A 67 -4.52 29.21 -3.57
CA VAL A 67 -5.05 28.47 -4.73
C VAL A 67 -4.62 29.11 -6.04
N ASP A 68 -4.54 30.45 -6.12
CA ASP A 68 -4.17 31.18 -7.33
C ASP A 68 -2.71 30.92 -7.72
N LYS A 69 -1.80 30.88 -6.73
CA LYS A 69 -0.41 30.43 -6.96
C LYS A 69 -0.34 28.97 -7.43
N CYS A 70 -1.27 28.10 -7.03
CA CYS A 70 -1.35 26.72 -7.51
C CYS A 70 -1.88 26.62 -8.95
N GLN A 71 -2.58 27.64 -9.47
CA GLN A 71 -2.99 27.72 -10.89
C GLN A 71 -1.86 28.14 -11.84
N ARG A 72 -0.67 28.54 -11.35
CA ARG A 72 0.45 29.06 -12.16
C ARG A 72 0.88 28.17 -13.33
N ALA A 73 0.68 26.86 -13.21
CA ALA A 73 0.92 25.89 -14.27
C ALA A 73 0.17 24.58 -13.99
N ALA A 74 -0.04 23.77 -15.03
CA ALA A 74 -0.55 22.41 -14.87
C ALA A 74 0.44 21.54 -14.07
N ILE A 75 -0.08 20.64 -13.25
CA ILE A 75 0.63 19.87 -12.20
C ILE A 75 1.91 19.20 -12.71
N GLN A 76 1.91 18.67 -13.93
CA GLN A 76 3.09 18.01 -14.54
C GLN A 76 4.27 18.96 -14.84
N HIS A 77 4.07 20.27 -14.69
CA HIS A 77 5.07 21.32 -14.86
C HIS A 77 5.42 22.02 -13.54
N ARG A 78 4.55 21.91 -12.52
CA ARG A 78 4.84 22.42 -11.16
C ARG A 78 5.90 21.59 -10.45
N HIS A 79 5.87 20.26 -10.59
CA HIS A 79 6.86 19.35 -10.01
C HIS A 79 7.56 18.54 -11.12
N PRO A 80 8.85 18.80 -11.41
CA PRO A 80 9.62 18.08 -12.42
C PRO A 80 9.58 16.56 -12.20
N PHE A 81 9.23 15.85 -13.26
CA PHE A 81 9.22 14.38 -13.28
C PHE A 81 10.59 13.88 -13.70
N LEU A 82 11.40 13.42 -12.74
CA LEU A 82 12.84 13.23 -12.89
C LEU A 82 13.22 12.44 -14.16
N GLU A 83 12.59 11.28 -14.35
CA GLU A 83 12.87 10.37 -15.47
C GLU A 83 12.13 10.71 -16.79
N TRP A 84 11.43 11.85 -16.86
CA TRP A 84 10.76 12.28 -18.09
C TRP A 84 11.77 12.70 -19.16
N ALA A 85 11.72 12.05 -20.31
CA ALA A 85 12.48 12.45 -21.49
C ALA A 85 11.58 12.37 -22.73
N ARG A 86 11.49 13.48 -23.48
CA ARG A 86 10.80 13.55 -24.76
C ARG A 86 11.33 14.71 -25.62
N PRO A 87 12.44 14.53 -26.34
CA PRO A 87 12.93 15.53 -27.29
C PRO A 87 11.84 15.96 -28.28
N PRO A 88 11.82 17.24 -28.72
CA PRO A 88 12.72 18.33 -28.35
C PRO A 88 12.32 19.07 -27.05
N GLN A 89 11.38 18.54 -26.25
CA GLN A 89 11.02 19.18 -24.98
C GLN A 89 12.11 18.94 -23.92
N PRO A 90 12.36 19.90 -23.02
CA PRO A 90 13.32 19.71 -21.94
C PRO A 90 12.99 18.51 -21.05
N SER A 91 14.02 17.78 -20.63
CA SER A 91 13.91 16.60 -19.78
C SER A 91 13.47 16.97 -18.35
N GLY A 92 13.12 15.96 -17.56
CA GLY A 92 12.85 16.09 -16.13
C GLY A 92 14.03 16.68 -15.37
N VAL A 93 15.23 16.16 -15.67
CA VAL A 93 16.51 16.63 -15.13
C VAL A 93 16.78 18.09 -15.48
N GLU A 94 16.58 18.50 -16.73
CA GLU A 94 16.76 19.90 -17.16
C GLU A 94 15.79 20.84 -16.44
N LYS A 95 14.52 20.44 -16.31
CA LYS A 95 13.51 21.20 -15.54
C LYS A 95 13.85 21.26 -14.05
N ALA A 96 14.36 20.19 -13.46
CA ALA A 96 14.78 20.13 -12.06
C ALA A 96 16.06 20.95 -11.78
N ARG A 97 16.94 21.12 -12.79
CA ARG A 97 18.11 22.03 -12.72
C ARG A 97 17.73 23.50 -12.87
N ALA A 98 16.69 23.81 -13.67
CA ALA A 98 16.19 25.17 -13.87
C ALA A 98 15.21 25.66 -12.77
N MET A 99 14.72 24.76 -11.92
CA MET A 99 13.79 25.08 -10.84
C MET A 99 14.50 25.80 -9.67
N PRO A 100 13.95 26.92 -9.14
CA PRO A 100 14.48 27.56 -7.94
C PRO A 100 14.35 26.66 -6.71
N ARG A 101 15.25 26.83 -5.73
CA ARG A 101 15.24 26.10 -4.45
C ARG A 101 14.27 26.72 -3.44
N PRO A 102 13.69 25.93 -2.51
CA PRO A 102 13.75 24.46 -2.43
C PRO A 102 12.96 23.78 -3.54
N ARG A 103 13.39 22.60 -4.00
CA ARG A 103 12.76 21.92 -5.15
C ARG A 103 11.82 20.81 -4.68
N VAL A 104 10.62 20.77 -5.26
CA VAL A 104 9.72 19.62 -5.15
C VAL A 104 9.75 18.84 -6.46
N LEU A 105 10.27 17.62 -6.38
CA LEU A 105 10.51 16.72 -7.50
C LEU A 105 9.57 15.52 -7.40
N ARG A 106 9.39 14.76 -8.50
CA ARG A 106 8.67 13.48 -8.44
C ARG A 106 9.33 12.39 -9.29
N THR A 107 9.11 11.14 -8.91
CA THR A 107 9.56 9.97 -9.66
C THR A 107 8.64 8.75 -9.48
N HIS A 108 8.72 7.83 -10.44
CA HIS A 108 8.19 6.46 -10.39
C HIS A 108 9.33 5.42 -10.44
N LEU A 109 10.59 5.82 -10.31
CA LEU A 109 11.71 4.89 -10.24
C LEU A 109 11.65 4.06 -8.94
N PRO A 110 11.87 2.73 -9.02
CA PRO A 110 12.12 1.93 -7.83
C PRO A 110 13.42 2.40 -7.17
N ALA A 111 13.53 2.27 -5.84
CA ALA A 111 14.65 2.84 -5.08
C ALA A 111 16.04 2.44 -5.61
N GLN A 112 16.22 1.20 -6.08
CA GLN A 112 17.47 0.70 -6.66
C GLN A 112 17.93 1.43 -7.94
N LEU A 113 17.04 2.19 -8.59
CA LEU A 113 17.31 2.98 -9.80
C LEU A 113 17.36 4.48 -9.53
N LEU A 114 17.19 4.91 -8.28
CA LEU A 114 17.26 6.33 -7.94
C LEU A 114 18.71 6.84 -8.04
N PRO A 115 18.96 8.06 -8.56
CA PRO A 115 20.32 8.60 -8.67
C PRO A 115 21.05 8.62 -7.32
N PRO A 116 22.33 8.19 -7.25
CA PRO A 116 23.05 8.00 -5.99
C PRO A 116 23.05 9.23 -5.06
N SER A 117 23.09 10.43 -5.63
CA SER A 117 23.08 11.69 -4.89
C SER A 117 21.88 11.88 -3.95
N PHE A 118 20.73 11.25 -4.21
CA PHE A 118 19.58 11.29 -3.29
C PHE A 118 19.86 10.58 -1.96
N TRP A 119 20.71 9.56 -1.96
CA TRP A 119 21.11 8.85 -0.75
C TRP A 119 22.21 9.59 0.03
N GLU A 120 22.97 10.44 -0.65
CA GLU A 120 24.07 11.24 -0.08
C GLU A 120 23.61 12.60 0.45
N SER A 121 22.57 13.20 -0.14
CA SER A 121 22.16 14.59 0.13
C SER A 121 21.30 14.80 1.38
N ASN A 122 20.79 13.73 2.01
CA ASN A 122 19.84 13.79 3.14
C ASN A 122 18.54 14.58 2.84
N CYS A 123 18.07 14.52 1.59
CA CYS A 123 16.80 15.11 1.15
C CYS A 123 15.56 14.44 1.79
N LYS A 124 14.39 15.07 1.65
CA LYS A 124 13.11 14.51 2.12
C LYS A 124 12.50 13.57 1.07
N PHE A 125 12.04 12.39 1.49
CA PHE A 125 11.28 11.46 0.66
C PHE A 125 9.83 11.41 1.10
N LEU A 126 8.88 11.52 0.17
CA LEU A 126 7.46 11.32 0.45
C LEU A 126 6.93 10.21 -0.44
N TYR A 127 6.71 9.03 0.14
CA TYR A 127 6.20 7.87 -0.57
C TYR A 127 4.69 7.70 -0.42
N VAL A 128 3.98 7.36 -1.50
CA VAL A 128 2.57 6.94 -1.42
C VAL A 128 2.37 5.57 -2.06
N ALA A 129 1.94 4.61 -1.24
CA ALA A 129 1.46 3.29 -1.67
C ALA A 129 -0.05 3.31 -1.96
N ARG A 130 -0.52 2.33 -2.73
CA ARG A 130 -1.93 2.02 -2.95
C ARG A 130 -2.08 0.51 -3.11
N ASN A 131 -3.21 -0.06 -2.70
CA ASN A 131 -3.56 -1.45 -2.97
C ASN A 131 -3.33 -1.83 -4.44
N ALA A 132 -2.61 -2.92 -4.66
CA ALA A 132 -2.19 -3.35 -5.98
C ALA A 132 -3.33 -3.68 -6.94
N LYS A 133 -4.47 -4.19 -6.47
CA LYS A 133 -5.62 -4.57 -7.33
C LYS A 133 -6.23 -3.32 -7.97
N ASP A 134 -6.42 -2.31 -7.14
CA ASP A 134 -6.93 -1.00 -7.49
C ASP A 134 -5.91 -0.21 -8.34
N CYS A 135 -4.63 -0.37 -8.03
CA CYS A 135 -3.51 0.18 -8.78
C CYS A 135 -3.44 -0.41 -10.20
N LEU A 136 -3.52 -1.75 -10.34
CA LEU A 136 -3.60 -2.49 -11.61
C LEU A 136 -4.74 -1.98 -12.50
N VAL A 137 -5.97 -1.90 -11.97
CA VAL A 137 -7.13 -1.36 -12.72
C VAL A 137 -6.86 0.07 -13.19
N SER A 138 -6.43 0.93 -12.27
CA SER A 138 -6.11 2.33 -12.58
C SER A 138 -5.00 2.47 -13.64
N TYR A 139 -4.05 1.53 -13.66
CA TYR A 139 -2.94 1.52 -14.59
C TYR A 139 -3.37 1.02 -15.97
N TYR A 140 -4.15 -0.05 -16.08
CA TYR A 140 -4.72 -0.50 -17.36
C TYR A 140 -5.49 0.63 -18.08
N HIS A 141 -6.40 1.30 -17.38
CA HIS A 141 -7.13 2.44 -17.94
C HIS A 141 -6.23 3.63 -18.29
N PHE A 142 -5.19 3.89 -17.50
CA PHE A 142 -4.22 4.93 -17.81
C PHE A 142 -3.36 4.59 -19.03
N GLN A 143 -2.93 3.34 -19.20
CA GLN A 143 -2.14 2.94 -20.35
C GLN A 143 -2.98 2.97 -21.64
N ARG A 144 -4.26 2.57 -21.57
CA ARG A 144 -5.22 2.70 -22.69
C ARG A 144 -5.38 4.13 -23.21
N MET A 145 -5.35 5.14 -22.34
CA MET A 145 -5.45 6.55 -22.73
C MET A 145 -4.09 7.22 -22.98
N ASN A 146 -2.98 6.65 -22.48
CA ASN A 146 -1.64 7.22 -22.63
C ASN A 146 -0.94 6.73 -23.89
N ARG A 147 -0.94 7.57 -24.93
CA ARG A 147 -0.31 7.33 -26.23
C ARG A 147 1.24 7.35 -26.21
N THR A 148 1.85 7.47 -25.03
CA THR A 148 3.33 7.41 -24.85
C THR A 148 3.81 6.11 -24.22
N LEU A 149 2.91 5.16 -23.96
CA LEU A 149 3.22 3.80 -23.54
C LEU A 149 2.75 2.80 -24.60
N PRO A 150 3.26 1.56 -24.63
CA PRO A 150 2.75 0.51 -25.50
C PRO A 150 1.26 0.25 -25.27
N ASP A 151 0.58 -0.30 -26.28
CA ASP A 151 -0.80 -0.79 -26.13
C ASP A 151 -0.87 -1.82 -24.99
N PRO A 152 -1.74 -1.65 -23.98
CA PRO A 152 -1.86 -2.62 -22.88
C PRO A 152 -2.52 -3.95 -23.30
N GLY A 153 -3.08 -4.05 -24.50
CA GLY A 153 -3.77 -5.25 -24.97
C GLY A 153 -5.11 -5.47 -24.27
N THR A 154 -5.53 -6.73 -24.14
CA THR A 154 -6.74 -7.07 -23.37
C THR A 154 -6.50 -6.99 -21.86
N TRP A 155 -7.57 -6.95 -21.08
CA TRP A 155 -7.47 -6.94 -19.62
C TRP A 155 -6.69 -8.16 -19.08
N ASP A 156 -6.97 -9.36 -19.59
CA ASP A 156 -6.31 -10.59 -19.12
C ASP A 156 -4.82 -10.63 -19.51
N GLN A 157 -4.46 -10.12 -20.70
CA GLN A 157 -3.06 -9.94 -21.10
C GLN A 157 -2.34 -8.93 -20.20
N TYR A 158 -3.00 -7.82 -19.88
CA TYR A 158 -2.44 -6.78 -19.01
C TYR A 158 -2.27 -7.27 -17.57
N PHE A 159 -3.21 -8.07 -17.07
CA PHE A 159 -3.14 -8.74 -15.76
C PHE A 159 -1.84 -9.55 -15.63
N GLU A 160 -1.59 -10.49 -16.53
CA GLU A 160 -0.38 -11.33 -16.51
C GLU A 160 0.90 -10.49 -16.70
N THR A 161 0.84 -9.44 -17.54
CA THR A 161 1.97 -8.51 -17.77
C THR A 161 2.30 -7.71 -16.50
N PHE A 162 1.29 -7.28 -15.73
CA PHE A 162 1.48 -6.55 -14.48
C PHE A 162 1.98 -7.46 -13.36
N ILE A 163 1.39 -8.64 -13.17
CA ILE A 163 1.79 -9.60 -12.12
C ILE A 163 3.23 -10.09 -12.35
N SER A 164 3.62 -10.31 -13.60
CA SER A 164 5.01 -10.65 -13.96
C SER A 164 5.99 -9.45 -13.95
N GLY A 165 5.54 -8.25 -13.57
CA GLY A 165 6.39 -7.05 -13.46
C GLY A 165 6.91 -6.51 -14.79
N LYS A 166 6.27 -6.84 -15.92
CA LYS A 166 6.69 -6.46 -17.29
C LYS A 166 6.06 -5.16 -17.80
N VAL A 167 5.28 -4.48 -16.96
CA VAL A 167 4.79 -3.12 -17.22
C VAL A 167 5.89 -2.09 -16.98
N ALA A 168 5.71 -0.85 -17.48
CA ALA A 168 6.68 0.21 -17.22
C ALA A 168 6.79 0.51 -15.71
N TRP A 169 8.01 0.79 -15.27
CA TRP A 169 8.46 0.89 -13.86
C TRP A 169 8.45 -0.44 -13.07
N GLY A 170 8.22 -1.58 -13.74
CA GLY A 170 8.50 -2.91 -13.22
C GLY A 170 7.42 -3.50 -12.29
N SER A 171 7.86 -4.38 -11.38
CA SER A 171 6.97 -5.04 -10.41
C SER A 171 6.49 -4.06 -9.33
N TRP A 172 5.17 -3.96 -9.17
CA TRP A 172 4.54 -3.24 -8.05
C TRP A 172 5.04 -3.74 -6.69
N PHE A 173 5.23 -5.06 -6.55
CA PHE A 173 5.67 -5.70 -5.31
C PHE A 173 7.06 -5.22 -4.92
N GLU A 174 8.03 -5.38 -5.83
CA GLU A 174 9.43 -5.01 -5.59
C GLU A 174 9.58 -3.51 -5.40
N HIS A 175 8.82 -2.70 -6.14
CA HIS A 175 8.80 -1.25 -5.97
C HIS A 175 8.31 -0.86 -4.57
N VAL A 176 7.13 -1.33 -4.14
CA VAL A 176 6.60 -1.01 -2.80
C VAL A 176 7.50 -1.59 -1.70
N ARG A 177 8.02 -2.80 -1.88
CA ARG A 177 8.94 -3.47 -0.94
C ARG A 177 10.23 -2.67 -0.72
N GLY A 178 10.95 -2.34 -1.79
CA GLY A 178 12.23 -1.63 -1.68
C GLY A 178 12.08 -0.24 -1.05
N TRP A 179 11.01 0.49 -1.37
CA TRP A 179 10.70 1.76 -0.72
C TRP A 179 10.26 1.60 0.75
N TRP A 180 9.51 0.54 1.09
CA TRP A 180 9.10 0.23 2.46
C TRP A 180 10.28 -0.17 3.35
N GLU A 181 11.21 -0.99 2.85
CA GLU A 181 12.42 -1.40 3.57
C GLU A 181 13.31 -0.20 3.96
N LEU A 182 13.36 0.83 3.11
CA LEU A 182 14.13 2.07 3.36
C LEU A 182 13.47 3.07 4.31
N ARG A 183 12.16 2.94 4.63
CA ARG A 183 11.38 3.98 5.32
C ARG A 183 11.91 4.44 6.69
N ASN A 184 12.69 3.58 7.37
CA ASN A 184 13.31 3.86 8.67
C ASN A 184 14.78 4.29 8.57
N ASN A 185 15.41 4.15 7.39
CA ASN A 185 16.83 4.36 7.16
C ASN A 185 17.13 5.70 6.48
N VAL A 186 16.12 6.32 5.85
CA VAL A 186 16.21 7.63 5.22
C VAL A 186 15.09 8.54 5.73
N ARG A 187 15.18 9.85 5.49
CA ARG A 187 14.18 10.84 5.90
C ARG A 187 12.90 10.69 5.07
N MET A 188 12.03 9.74 5.43
CA MET A 188 10.83 9.38 4.67
C MET A 188 9.53 9.61 5.45
N LEU A 189 8.51 10.12 4.75
CA LEU A 189 7.10 9.94 5.13
C LEU A 189 6.48 8.92 4.17
N PHE A 190 5.98 7.81 4.70
CA PHE A 190 5.30 6.76 3.93
C PHE A 190 3.80 6.82 4.20
N LEU A 191 3.00 7.00 3.15
CA LEU A 191 1.54 7.13 3.21
C LEU A 191 0.85 6.04 2.38
N PHE A 192 -0.43 5.81 2.66
CA PHE A 192 -1.32 4.97 1.86
C PHE A 192 -2.44 5.82 1.25
N TYR A 193 -2.73 5.62 -0.04
CA TYR A 193 -3.84 6.25 -0.74
C TYR A 193 -5.18 6.04 -0.02
N GLU A 194 -5.34 4.86 0.57
CA GLU A 194 -6.50 4.44 1.35
C GLU A 194 -6.67 5.24 2.64
N ASP A 195 -5.57 5.63 3.28
CA ASP A 195 -5.58 6.47 4.48
C ASP A 195 -5.88 7.92 4.11
N ILE A 196 -5.26 8.45 3.04
CA ILE A 196 -5.52 9.81 2.51
C ILE A 196 -7.00 9.95 2.15
N LYS A 197 -7.65 8.90 1.64
CA LYS A 197 -9.08 8.91 1.37
C LYS A 197 -9.94 8.73 2.63
N ARG A 198 -9.51 7.96 3.63
CA ARG A 198 -10.27 7.74 4.86
C ARG A 198 -10.31 8.98 5.75
N ASP A 199 -9.18 9.65 5.93
CA ASP A 199 -9.06 10.89 6.70
C ASP A 199 -8.05 11.83 6.02
N PRO A 200 -8.49 12.60 5.00
CA PRO A 200 -7.62 13.54 4.29
C PRO A 200 -6.98 14.55 5.24
N LYS A 201 -7.72 15.00 6.27
CA LYS A 201 -7.26 16.04 7.20
C LYS A 201 -6.10 15.53 8.05
N GLN A 202 -6.19 14.30 8.58
CA GLN A 202 -5.11 13.67 9.33
C GLN A 202 -3.88 13.43 8.45
N GLU A 203 -4.02 12.91 7.22
CA GLU A 203 -2.86 12.66 6.37
C GLU A 203 -2.19 13.96 5.88
N ILE A 204 -2.97 15.00 5.53
CA ILE A 204 -2.43 16.33 5.16
C ILE A 204 -1.66 16.94 6.34
N GLN A 205 -2.12 16.78 7.59
CA GLN A 205 -1.36 17.20 8.78
C GLN A 205 -0.01 16.49 8.91
N LYS A 206 0.08 15.19 8.61
CA LYS A 206 1.36 14.46 8.58
C LYS A 206 2.30 15.04 7.52
N VAL A 207 1.78 15.36 6.33
CA VAL A 207 2.55 15.98 5.24
C VAL A 207 3.06 17.37 5.65
N MET A 208 2.20 18.24 6.18
CA MET A 208 2.57 19.58 6.70
C MET A 208 3.70 19.50 7.74
N LYS A 209 3.56 18.59 8.73
CA LYS A 209 4.57 18.38 9.77
C LYS A 209 5.90 17.89 9.20
N PHE A 210 5.88 16.95 8.25
CA PHE A 210 7.08 16.43 7.59
C PHE A 210 7.78 17.48 6.69
N MET A 211 6.99 18.35 6.06
CA MET A 211 7.47 19.50 5.31
C MET A 211 7.99 20.64 6.21
N GLU A 212 7.77 20.56 7.54
CA GLU A 212 8.10 21.60 8.54
C GLU A 212 7.32 22.91 8.34
N LYS A 213 6.07 22.78 7.85
CA LYS A 213 5.17 23.90 7.55
C LYS A 213 4.08 24.01 8.62
N ASN A 214 4.20 25.01 9.49
CA ASN A 214 3.22 25.32 10.52
C ASN A 214 2.13 26.24 9.94
N LEU A 215 1.12 25.66 9.30
CA LEU A 215 -0.07 26.36 8.81
C LEU A 215 -1.24 26.17 9.80
N ASP A 216 -2.16 27.12 9.86
CA ASP A 216 -3.31 27.06 10.77
C ASP A 216 -4.42 26.08 10.28
N GLY A 217 -5.44 25.91 11.12
CA GLY A 217 -6.56 25.02 10.82
C GLY A 217 -7.43 25.46 9.63
N ALA A 218 -7.53 26.75 9.34
CA ALA A 218 -8.33 27.25 8.21
C ALA A 218 -7.61 27.04 6.87
N VAL A 219 -6.28 27.19 6.86
CA VAL A 219 -5.45 26.81 5.71
C VAL A 219 -5.51 25.31 5.47
N LEU A 220 -5.42 24.49 6.52
CA LEU A 220 -5.60 23.03 6.43
C LEU A 220 -6.97 22.65 5.84
N ASP A 221 -8.06 23.25 6.33
CA ASP A 221 -9.40 22.97 5.82
C ASP A 221 -9.59 23.42 4.35
N THR A 222 -8.91 24.48 3.94
CA THR A 222 -8.83 24.90 2.53
C THR A 222 -8.09 23.86 1.67
N ILE A 223 -6.95 23.34 2.14
CA ILE A 223 -6.19 22.29 1.44
C ILE A 223 -7.02 21.02 1.30
N VAL A 224 -7.71 20.60 2.37
CA VAL A 224 -8.64 19.44 2.34
C VAL A 224 -9.73 19.65 1.28
N GLN A 225 -10.36 20.83 1.26
CA GLN A 225 -11.44 21.12 0.32
C GLN A 225 -10.97 21.13 -1.14
N GLU A 226 -9.88 21.84 -1.47
CA GLU A 226 -9.39 21.96 -2.86
C GLU A 226 -8.74 20.67 -3.39
N THR A 227 -8.32 19.77 -2.51
CA THR A 227 -7.78 18.44 -2.89
C THR A 227 -8.82 17.32 -2.88
N THR A 228 -10.11 17.64 -2.74
CA THR A 228 -11.20 16.67 -3.00
C THR A 228 -11.18 16.19 -4.45
N PHE A 229 -11.66 14.96 -4.70
CA PHE A 229 -11.67 14.39 -6.04
C PHE A 229 -12.48 15.22 -7.04
N GLU A 230 -13.62 15.78 -6.62
CA GLU A 230 -14.49 16.64 -7.41
C GLU A 230 -13.77 17.92 -7.85
N LYS A 231 -13.12 18.61 -6.91
CA LYS A 231 -12.33 19.82 -7.18
C LYS A 231 -11.17 19.52 -8.12
N MET A 232 -10.38 18.49 -7.82
CA MET A 232 -9.24 18.09 -8.66
C MET A 232 -9.65 17.56 -10.04
N LYS A 233 -10.86 17.00 -10.19
CA LYS A 233 -11.45 16.57 -11.46
C LYS A 233 -11.96 17.73 -12.29
N ALA A 234 -12.52 18.77 -11.66
CA ALA A 234 -12.93 20.00 -12.34
C ALA A 234 -11.74 20.88 -12.73
N ASN A 235 -10.69 20.94 -11.91
CA ASN A 235 -9.52 21.81 -12.08
C ASN A 235 -8.67 21.40 -13.32
N PRO A 236 -8.54 22.26 -14.35
CA PRO A 236 -7.77 21.96 -15.57
C PRO A 236 -6.26 21.84 -15.35
N MET A 237 -5.74 22.38 -14.24
CA MET A 237 -4.33 22.28 -13.86
C MET A 237 -4.00 20.92 -13.23
N THR A 238 -4.98 20.17 -12.71
CA THR A 238 -4.75 18.84 -12.09
C THR A 238 -5.31 17.69 -12.92
N ASN A 239 -6.46 17.87 -13.57
CA ASN A 239 -7.15 16.80 -14.30
C ASN A 239 -6.50 16.38 -15.64
N ARG A 240 -5.39 17.03 -16.03
CA ARG A 240 -4.63 16.80 -17.28
C ARG A 240 -5.41 17.07 -18.57
N SER A 241 -6.54 17.79 -18.53
CA SER A 241 -7.36 18.12 -19.71
C SER A 241 -6.63 18.98 -20.75
N THR A 242 -5.62 19.74 -20.31
CA THR A 242 -4.72 20.55 -21.14
C THR A 242 -3.68 19.72 -21.92
N ALA A 243 -3.57 18.41 -21.68
CA ALA A 243 -2.66 17.55 -22.44
C ALA A 243 -3.19 17.27 -23.86
N PRO A 244 -2.36 17.37 -24.91
CA PRO A 244 -2.78 16.99 -26.26
C PRO A 244 -3.23 15.52 -26.34
N LYS A 245 -4.23 15.23 -27.19
CA LYS A 245 -4.71 13.85 -27.44
C LYS A 245 -3.63 12.90 -27.96
N THR A 246 -2.59 13.43 -28.61
CA THR A 246 -1.37 12.70 -29.03
C THR A 246 -0.45 12.31 -27.87
N ILE A 247 -0.83 12.66 -26.63
CA ILE A 247 -0.16 12.25 -25.38
C ILE A 247 -1.17 11.51 -24.50
N LEU A 248 -2.27 12.16 -24.12
CA LEU A 248 -3.33 11.58 -23.28
C LEU A 248 -4.69 11.73 -23.97
N ASP A 249 -5.23 10.63 -24.47
CA ASP A 249 -6.54 10.59 -25.10
C ASP A 249 -7.64 10.37 -24.05
N GLN A 250 -8.01 11.46 -23.37
CA GLN A 250 -9.03 11.46 -22.32
C GLN A 250 -10.41 10.95 -22.78
N SER A 251 -10.65 10.80 -24.10
CA SER A 251 -11.89 10.22 -24.63
C SER A 251 -11.96 8.70 -24.47
N ILE A 252 -10.81 8.01 -24.33
CA ILE A 252 -10.74 6.57 -24.05
C ILE A 252 -10.95 6.29 -22.56
N SER A 253 -10.30 7.09 -21.71
CA SER A 253 -10.51 7.07 -20.27
C SER A 253 -10.05 8.40 -19.67
N PRO A 254 -10.86 9.05 -18.82
CA PRO A 254 -10.46 10.30 -18.17
C PRO A 254 -9.36 10.04 -17.13
N PHE A 255 -8.42 10.98 -17.00
CA PHE A 255 -7.28 10.85 -16.07
C PHE A 255 -7.76 10.79 -14.60
N MET A 256 -8.72 11.66 -14.24
CA MET A 256 -9.44 11.62 -12.97
C MET A 256 -10.66 10.68 -13.10
N ARG A 257 -10.36 9.37 -13.10
CA ARG A 257 -11.29 8.29 -13.47
C ARG A 257 -12.42 8.08 -12.45
N LYS A 258 -12.07 7.52 -11.31
CA LYS A 258 -12.95 7.19 -10.17
C LYS A 258 -12.14 7.35 -8.88
N GLU A 259 -12.81 7.74 -7.81
CA GLU A 259 -12.22 7.90 -6.47
C GLU A 259 -12.23 6.60 -5.65
N ASP A 260 -13.09 5.63 -6.02
CA ASP A 260 -13.40 4.41 -5.27
C ASP A 260 -12.16 3.57 -4.90
N ILE A 261 -12.20 2.93 -3.73
CA ILE A 261 -11.22 1.95 -3.21
C ILE A 261 -11.71 0.51 -3.43
N SER A 262 -12.52 0.32 -4.47
CA SER A 262 -13.06 -0.99 -4.83
C SER A 262 -13.19 -1.19 -6.34
N SER A 263 -12.30 -0.54 -7.10
CA SER A 263 -12.38 -0.54 -8.55
C SER A 263 -11.92 -1.86 -9.19
N GLU A 264 -11.31 -2.76 -8.42
CA GLU A 264 -11.10 -4.17 -8.79
C GLU A 264 -12.40 -4.92 -9.10
N LYS A 265 -13.53 -4.48 -8.53
CA LYS A 265 -14.86 -5.06 -8.81
C LYS A 265 -15.36 -4.79 -10.22
N GLU A 266 -14.76 -3.84 -10.94
CA GLU A 266 -15.15 -3.49 -12.33
C GLU A 266 -14.90 -4.64 -13.33
N PHE A 267 -14.03 -5.60 -12.99
CA PHE A 267 -13.59 -6.67 -13.88
C PHE A 267 -13.98 -8.09 -13.40
N HIS A 268 -15.03 -8.29 -12.58
CA HIS A 268 -15.21 -9.63 -11.99
C HIS A 268 -16.56 -10.27 -11.66
N PRO A 269 -16.64 -11.62 -11.85
CA PRO A 269 -17.11 -12.50 -10.76
C PRO A 269 -16.48 -13.92 -10.55
N ARG A 270 -15.58 -14.52 -11.38
CA ARG A 270 -15.29 -16.01 -11.30
C ARG A 270 -13.85 -16.59 -11.43
N PHE A 271 -12.77 -15.82 -11.58
CA PHE A 271 -11.42 -16.32 -11.91
C PHE A 271 -10.25 -15.58 -11.20
N ILE A 272 -10.21 -14.26 -11.37
CA ILE A 272 -9.25 -13.31 -10.81
C ILE A 272 -9.30 -13.28 -9.27
N GLY A 273 -10.45 -13.56 -8.64
CA GLY A 273 -10.56 -13.57 -7.17
C GLY A 273 -9.60 -14.57 -6.49
N SER A 274 -9.59 -15.84 -6.93
CA SER A 274 -8.64 -16.85 -6.44
C SER A 274 -7.23 -16.64 -6.99
N GLN A 275 -7.10 -16.32 -8.27
CA GLN A 275 -5.80 -16.19 -8.94
C GLN A 275 -5.00 -14.94 -8.50
N LEU A 276 -5.65 -13.81 -8.18
CA LEU A 276 -4.99 -12.69 -7.50
C LEU A 276 -4.47 -13.15 -6.15
N ASP A 277 -5.34 -13.62 -5.27
CA ASP A 277 -4.95 -13.87 -3.89
C ASP A 277 -3.86 -14.97 -3.81
N SER A 278 -3.89 -15.99 -4.67
CA SER A 278 -2.82 -16.99 -4.76
C SER A 278 -1.53 -16.45 -5.37
N SER A 279 -1.58 -15.61 -6.42
CA SER A 279 -0.37 -15.02 -7.02
C SER A 279 0.29 -14.00 -6.08
N PHE A 280 -0.50 -13.27 -5.30
CA PHE A 280 -0.03 -12.33 -4.29
C PHE A 280 0.61 -13.04 -3.09
N VAL A 281 0.08 -14.21 -2.70
CA VAL A 281 0.65 -15.08 -1.66
C VAL A 281 1.92 -15.77 -2.16
N ASN A 282 1.88 -16.40 -3.33
CA ASN A 282 3.02 -17.17 -3.87
C ASN A 282 4.21 -16.28 -4.27
N ALA A 283 4.02 -14.98 -4.49
CA ALA A 283 5.10 -14.04 -4.80
C ALA A 283 5.92 -13.61 -3.57
N ASN A 284 5.54 -13.98 -2.33
CA ASN A 284 6.19 -13.47 -1.11
C ASN A 284 6.33 -14.52 0.01
N ASP A 285 7.55 -14.97 0.28
CA ASP A 285 7.94 -15.53 1.59
C ASP A 285 8.17 -14.44 2.66
N THR A 286 8.03 -13.15 2.31
CA THR A 286 8.30 -12.02 3.21
C THR A 286 7.03 -11.22 3.48
N ALA A 287 6.66 -11.09 4.76
CA ALA A 287 5.41 -10.50 5.20
C ALA A 287 5.35 -8.96 5.04
N ILE A 288 5.06 -8.47 3.82
CA ILE A 288 4.45 -7.15 3.66
C ILE A 288 2.98 -7.29 4.04
N ILE A 289 2.67 -6.94 5.30
CA ILE A 289 1.38 -7.20 5.91
C ILE A 289 0.25 -6.55 5.11
N TYR A 290 -0.56 -7.42 4.52
CA TYR A 290 -1.71 -7.10 3.71
C TYR A 290 -2.86 -6.66 4.62
N VAL A 291 -3.02 -5.36 4.87
CA VAL A 291 -4.24 -4.83 5.54
C VAL A 291 -5.37 -4.67 4.52
N SER A 292 -5.77 -5.80 3.92
CA SER A 292 -6.98 -5.88 3.09
C SER A 292 -8.12 -6.46 3.92
N ARG A 293 -8.99 -5.60 4.47
CA ARG A 293 -10.19 -5.99 5.23
C ARG A 293 -11.29 -6.51 4.28
N ASN A 294 -11.06 -7.63 3.60
CA ASN A 294 -11.92 -8.07 2.48
C ASN A 294 -12.68 -9.37 2.79
N ALA A 295 -13.92 -9.46 2.33
CA ALA A 295 -14.92 -10.42 2.80
C ALA A 295 -14.57 -11.90 2.54
N LYS A 296 -13.61 -12.17 1.65
CA LYS A 296 -13.19 -13.52 1.28
C LYS A 296 -12.51 -14.26 2.43
N ASP A 297 -11.64 -13.59 3.19
CA ASP A 297 -10.98 -14.18 4.37
C ASP A 297 -11.98 -14.41 5.51
N THR A 298 -12.96 -13.50 5.64
CA THR A 298 -14.11 -13.65 6.54
C THR A 298 -14.97 -14.85 6.15
N MET A 299 -15.24 -15.08 4.86
CA MET A 299 -15.97 -16.24 4.38
C MET A 299 -15.21 -17.55 4.61
N VAL A 300 -13.88 -17.58 4.43
CA VAL A 300 -13.04 -18.78 4.72
C VAL A 300 -13.13 -19.13 6.21
N SER A 301 -13.05 -18.13 7.10
CA SER A 301 -13.23 -18.35 8.54
C SER A 301 -14.64 -18.79 8.91
N TYR A 302 -15.68 -18.24 8.26
CA TYR A 302 -17.07 -18.61 8.52
C TYR A 302 -17.41 -20.03 8.01
N SER A 303 -16.88 -20.43 6.85
CA SER A 303 -16.92 -21.82 6.36
C SER A 303 -16.33 -22.79 7.38
N HIS A 304 -15.16 -22.44 7.96
CA HIS A 304 -14.53 -23.22 9.01
C HIS A 304 -15.40 -23.30 10.27
N PHE A 305 -16.03 -22.19 10.67
CA PHE A 305 -16.94 -22.12 11.82
C PHE A 305 -18.21 -22.99 11.63
N GLN A 306 -18.84 -22.97 10.45
CA GLN A 306 -19.99 -23.83 10.15
C GLN A 306 -19.62 -25.32 10.22
N ARG A 307 -18.45 -25.69 9.71
CA ARG A 307 -17.92 -27.07 9.75
C ARG A 307 -17.70 -27.60 11.17
N MET A 308 -17.48 -26.71 12.14
CA MET A 308 -17.36 -27.03 13.57
C MET A 308 -18.71 -27.10 14.31
N ASN A 309 -19.79 -26.54 13.75
CA ASN A 309 -21.06 -26.31 14.46
C ASN A 309 -22.20 -27.18 13.90
N LYS A 310 -22.38 -28.37 14.49
CA LYS A 310 -23.25 -29.48 14.02
C LYS A 310 -24.76 -29.18 13.83
N ARG A 311 -25.23 -27.96 14.09
CA ARG A 311 -26.63 -27.54 13.83
C ARG A 311 -26.83 -26.79 12.51
N LEU A 312 -25.75 -26.42 11.82
CA LEU A 312 -25.82 -25.73 10.53
C LEU A 312 -25.61 -26.72 9.37
N PRO A 313 -26.24 -26.51 8.20
CA PRO A 313 -26.00 -27.34 7.02
C PRO A 313 -24.54 -27.27 6.59
N ASN A 314 -23.90 -28.42 6.40
CA ASN A 314 -22.52 -28.49 5.92
C ASN A 314 -22.50 -28.47 4.38
N PRO A 315 -21.90 -27.46 3.73
CA PRO A 315 -21.87 -27.32 2.27
C PRO A 315 -20.91 -28.29 1.57
N GLY A 316 -20.06 -29.03 2.31
CA GLY A 316 -19.05 -29.93 1.75
C GLY A 316 -17.67 -29.27 1.69
N THR A 317 -17.21 -28.95 0.49
CA THR A 317 -15.96 -28.24 0.22
C THR A 317 -16.12 -26.72 0.33
N TRP A 318 -14.98 -26.00 0.35
CA TRP A 318 -14.98 -24.54 0.40
C TRP A 318 -15.51 -23.93 -0.91
N GLU A 319 -15.23 -24.62 -2.02
CA GLU A 319 -15.60 -24.29 -3.37
C GLU A 319 -17.13 -24.39 -3.55
N GLU A 320 -17.76 -25.46 -3.08
CA GLU A 320 -19.22 -25.64 -3.09
C GLU A 320 -19.96 -24.58 -2.25
N TYR A 321 -19.39 -24.18 -1.11
CA TYR A 321 -19.90 -23.08 -0.29
C TYR A 321 -19.86 -21.74 -1.04
N PHE A 322 -18.75 -21.46 -1.71
CA PHE A 322 -18.54 -20.23 -2.48
C PHE A 322 -19.48 -20.14 -3.69
N GLU A 323 -19.74 -21.25 -4.39
CA GLU A 323 -20.71 -21.28 -5.49
C GLU A 323 -22.17 -21.14 -5.02
N SER A 324 -22.56 -21.76 -3.90
CA SER A 324 -23.91 -21.62 -3.34
C SER A 324 -24.24 -20.16 -3.00
N PHE A 325 -23.27 -19.46 -2.37
CA PHE A 325 -23.35 -18.04 -2.05
C PHE A 325 -23.48 -17.15 -3.30
N LEU A 326 -22.66 -17.40 -4.34
CA LEU A 326 -22.64 -16.57 -5.54
C LEU A 326 -23.84 -16.77 -6.48
N PHE A 327 -24.48 -17.96 -6.48
CA PHE A 327 -25.58 -18.28 -7.41
C PHE A 327 -26.93 -18.47 -6.73
N GLY A 328 -27.05 -18.07 -5.45
CA GLY A 328 -28.34 -17.95 -4.75
C GLY A 328 -29.09 -19.28 -4.57
N LYS A 329 -28.39 -20.42 -4.65
CA LYS A 329 -29.00 -21.75 -4.46
C LYS A 329 -29.06 -22.09 -2.97
N GLY A 330 -30.06 -21.52 -2.30
CA GLY A 330 -30.41 -21.79 -0.90
C GLY A 330 -31.25 -20.66 -0.30
N SER A 331 -32.56 -20.89 -0.15
CA SER A 331 -33.56 -19.86 0.19
C SER A 331 -33.60 -19.44 1.67
N SER A 332 -32.45 -19.21 2.30
CA SER A 332 -32.36 -18.79 3.71
C SER A 332 -31.10 -18.00 4.11
N PHE A 333 -30.22 -17.64 3.17
CA PHE A 333 -28.87 -17.15 3.51
C PHE A 333 -28.74 -15.63 3.80
N GLN A 334 -29.78 -14.82 3.56
CA GLN A 334 -29.65 -13.35 3.57
C GLN A 334 -29.85 -12.65 4.93
N ASP A 335 -30.58 -13.25 5.88
CA ASP A 335 -31.10 -12.51 7.06
C ASP A 335 -30.18 -12.48 8.29
N HIS A 336 -28.91 -12.91 8.20
CA HIS A 336 -28.02 -13.03 9.38
C HIS A 336 -26.69 -12.26 9.29
N TYR A 337 -26.37 -11.60 8.17
CA TYR A 337 -25.03 -11.03 7.96
C TYR A 337 -24.86 -9.55 8.37
N LEU A 338 -25.93 -8.89 8.84
CA LEU A 338 -25.96 -7.44 9.06
C LEU A 338 -25.59 -6.97 10.49
N SER A 339 -25.36 -7.87 11.44
CA SER A 339 -25.20 -7.51 12.88
C SER A 339 -23.78 -7.57 13.44
N VAL A 340 -22.81 -8.16 12.73
CA VAL A 340 -21.50 -8.56 13.32
C VAL A 340 -20.39 -7.51 13.12
N THR A 341 -20.56 -6.53 12.23
CA THR A 341 -19.47 -5.64 11.78
C THR A 341 -19.14 -4.44 12.68
N CYS A 342 -19.88 -4.20 13.78
CA CYS A 342 -19.72 -2.98 14.59
C CYS A 342 -18.85 -3.10 15.86
N SER A 343 -18.62 -4.28 16.44
CA SER A 343 -18.02 -4.38 17.79
C SER A 343 -16.49 -4.35 17.81
N ASP A 344 -15.82 -4.89 16.79
CA ASP A 344 -14.44 -5.37 16.95
C ASP A 344 -13.37 -4.35 16.47
N PHE A 345 -13.78 -3.13 16.08
CA PHE A 345 -12.88 -2.19 15.39
C PHE A 345 -12.08 -1.23 16.30
N LEU A 346 -12.25 -1.27 17.62
CA LEU A 346 -11.75 -0.22 18.53
C LEU A 346 -10.51 -0.58 19.38
N GLY A 347 -9.68 -1.56 18.97
CA GLY A 347 -8.51 -1.92 19.76
C GLY A 347 -7.37 -2.63 19.04
N LYS A 348 -6.47 -1.86 18.40
CA LYS A 348 -5.00 -2.01 18.43
C LYS A 348 -4.29 -1.10 17.42
N GLU A 349 -3.67 -0.05 17.93
CA GLU A 349 -2.47 0.55 17.33
C GLU A 349 -1.65 1.18 18.45
N LEU A 350 -0.43 0.65 18.73
CA LEU A 350 0.72 1.36 19.30
C LEU A 350 1.91 0.43 19.60
N GLY A 351 3.11 0.86 19.18
CA GLY A 351 4.34 0.68 19.95
C GLY A 351 5.27 -0.49 19.60
N SER A 352 6.29 -0.22 18.76
CA SER A 352 7.49 -1.06 18.56
C SER A 352 8.73 -0.16 18.64
N GLN A 353 9.92 -0.57 19.07
CA GLN A 353 10.53 -1.90 19.28
C GLN A 353 11.41 -1.88 20.55
N LEU A 354 12.19 -2.94 20.84
CA LEU A 354 13.60 -2.83 21.31
C LEU A 354 14.35 -4.18 21.26
N GLU A 355 15.33 -4.23 20.36
CA GLU A 355 16.64 -4.91 20.29
C GLU A 355 16.94 -6.36 20.77
N ARG A 356 17.85 -6.97 19.98
CA ARG A 356 18.85 -8.05 20.16
C ARG A 356 19.11 -8.57 21.61
N THR A 357 19.50 -9.82 21.85
CA THR A 357 20.39 -10.73 21.09
C THR A 357 19.92 -12.20 21.08
N SER A 358 20.66 -13.07 20.38
CA SER A 358 20.62 -14.52 20.56
C SER A 358 21.21 -14.96 21.92
N GLU A 359 20.81 -16.16 22.35
CA GLU A 359 21.15 -16.86 23.60
C GLU A 359 20.29 -16.51 24.84
N GLU A 360 20.02 -17.56 25.62
CA GLU A 360 19.16 -17.64 26.82
C GLU A 360 17.64 -17.42 26.65
N GLU A 361 16.92 -18.54 26.47
CA GLU A 361 15.52 -18.68 26.91
C GLU A 361 15.42 -18.58 28.45
N SER A 362 15.58 -17.38 29.00
CA SER A 362 15.15 -17.09 30.37
C SER A 362 13.71 -16.55 30.38
N GLU A 363 12.91 -17.03 31.33
CA GLU A 363 11.48 -16.77 31.42
C GLU A 363 11.23 -15.29 31.73
N LYS A 364 10.89 -14.49 30.70
CA LYS A 364 10.69 -13.03 30.80
C LYS A 364 9.75 -12.69 31.97
N ASP A 365 10.22 -11.86 32.91
CA ASP A 365 9.45 -11.45 34.10
C ASP A 365 8.07 -10.89 33.69
N PRO A 366 6.97 -11.60 34.00
CA PRO A 366 5.63 -11.17 33.60
C PRO A 366 5.23 -9.83 34.22
N LYS A 367 5.79 -9.45 35.39
CA LYS A 367 5.51 -8.14 36.00
C LYS A 367 6.08 -7.01 35.14
N CYS A 368 7.24 -7.20 34.52
CA CYS A 368 7.85 -6.21 33.64
C CYS A 368 6.93 -5.87 32.47
N GLU A 369 6.35 -6.88 31.80
CA GLU A 369 5.44 -6.66 30.67
C GLU A 369 4.10 -6.05 31.11
N ILE A 370 3.54 -6.47 32.25
CA ILE A 370 2.31 -5.85 32.78
C ILE A 370 2.54 -4.37 33.13
N ARG A 371 3.70 -4.00 33.71
CA ARG A 371 4.02 -2.60 34.01
C ARG A 371 4.05 -1.73 32.74
N LYS A 372 4.60 -2.21 31.62
CA LYS A 372 4.55 -1.50 30.33
C LYS A 372 3.12 -1.24 29.86
N VAL A 373 2.21 -2.21 30.03
CA VAL A 373 0.78 -2.04 29.71
C VAL A 373 0.10 -1.04 30.65
N MET A 374 0.45 -1.03 31.94
CA MET A 374 -0.13 -0.08 32.90
C MET A 374 0.38 1.36 32.67
N GLU A 375 1.67 1.52 32.39
CA GLU A 375 2.31 2.78 31.99
C GLU A 375 1.68 3.35 30.72
N PHE A 376 1.45 2.50 29.71
CA PHE A 376 0.70 2.86 28.50
C PHE A 376 -0.72 3.35 28.81
N LEU A 377 -1.40 2.75 29.79
CA LEU A 377 -2.73 3.16 30.24
C LEU A 377 -2.71 4.39 31.19
N GLY A 378 -1.54 4.96 31.49
CA GLY A 378 -1.39 6.09 32.41
C GLY A 378 -1.70 5.74 33.87
N THR A 379 -1.58 4.47 34.25
CA THR A 379 -1.93 3.96 35.58
C THR A 379 -0.75 3.28 36.26
N ASN A 380 -0.66 3.38 37.59
CA ASN A 380 0.31 2.62 38.38
C ASN A 380 -0.43 1.71 39.35
N LEU A 381 -0.13 0.41 39.28
CA LEU A 381 -0.65 -0.60 40.20
C LEU A 381 0.28 -0.78 41.39
N LYS A 382 -0.29 -1.03 42.57
CA LYS A 382 0.49 -1.51 43.72
C LYS A 382 1.05 -2.89 43.43
N GLU A 383 2.24 -3.19 43.94
CA GLU A 383 2.96 -4.45 43.66
C GLU A 383 2.12 -5.69 44.03
N GLU A 384 1.39 -5.66 45.15
CA GLU A 384 0.44 -6.72 45.55
C GLU A 384 -0.69 -7.00 44.54
N VAL A 385 -1.01 -6.04 43.67
CA VAL A 385 -2.00 -6.18 42.60
C VAL A 385 -1.35 -6.75 41.34
N LEU A 386 -0.12 -6.33 41.01
CA LEU A 386 0.67 -6.92 39.93
C LEU A 386 0.89 -8.42 40.16
N ASP A 387 1.22 -8.83 41.39
CA ASP A 387 1.41 -10.23 41.79
C ASP A 387 0.15 -11.07 41.57
N LYS A 388 -1.01 -10.51 41.92
CA LYS A 388 -2.31 -11.16 41.70
C LYS A 388 -2.64 -11.26 40.21
N ILE A 389 -2.28 -10.27 39.39
CA ILE A 389 -2.48 -10.34 37.93
C ILE A 389 -1.57 -11.42 37.33
N VAL A 390 -0.27 -11.43 37.63
CA VAL A 390 0.67 -12.46 37.14
C VAL A 390 0.20 -13.86 37.51
N TYR A 391 -0.20 -14.07 38.77
CA TYR A 391 -0.70 -15.36 39.21
C TYR A 391 -1.96 -15.79 38.44
N ASN A 392 -2.98 -14.94 38.36
CA ASN A 392 -4.26 -15.30 37.73
C ASN A 392 -4.22 -15.36 36.19
N THR A 393 -3.28 -14.65 35.55
CA THR A 393 -3.04 -14.71 34.09
C THR A 393 -1.99 -15.75 33.70
N SER A 394 -1.37 -16.45 34.66
CA SER A 394 -0.48 -17.57 34.36
C SER A 394 -1.21 -18.68 33.61
N PHE A 395 -0.53 -19.31 32.66
CA PHE A 395 -1.11 -20.37 31.83
C PHE A 395 -1.71 -21.51 32.66
N VAL A 396 -1.10 -21.86 33.80
CA VAL A 396 -1.58 -22.92 34.69
C VAL A 396 -2.93 -22.54 35.33
N ILE A 397 -3.06 -21.32 35.83
CA ILE A 397 -4.30 -20.85 36.47
C ILE A 397 -5.40 -20.64 35.43
N MET A 398 -5.10 -20.03 34.27
CA MET A 398 -6.08 -19.88 33.20
C MET A 398 -6.52 -21.22 32.59
N LYS A 399 -5.62 -22.18 32.37
CA LYS A 399 -5.98 -23.52 31.85
C LYS A 399 -6.89 -24.30 32.80
N ASN A 400 -6.77 -24.08 34.10
CA ASN A 400 -7.59 -24.74 35.11
C ASN A 400 -8.87 -23.97 35.46
N SER A 401 -8.93 -22.66 35.19
CA SER A 401 -10.14 -21.84 35.29
C SER A 401 -11.18 -22.24 34.23
N PRO A 402 -12.39 -22.67 34.63
CA PRO A 402 -13.40 -23.13 33.68
C PRO A 402 -13.96 -22.04 32.75
N MET A 403 -13.87 -20.77 33.18
CA MET A 403 -14.30 -19.61 32.40
C MET A 403 -13.32 -19.29 31.27
N THR A 404 -12.03 -19.20 31.57
CA THR A 404 -11.01 -18.81 30.57
C THR A 404 -10.61 -19.97 29.66
N ASN A 405 -10.72 -21.22 30.12
CA ASN A 405 -10.55 -22.41 29.27
C ASN A 405 -11.89 -22.96 28.73
N HIS A 406 -12.99 -22.21 28.84
CA HIS A 406 -14.32 -22.54 28.31
C HIS A 406 -14.82 -23.97 28.62
N ARG A 407 -14.43 -24.54 29.77
CA ARG A 407 -14.79 -25.92 30.17
C ARG A 407 -16.26 -26.06 30.60
N ASN A 408 -16.88 -24.95 30.99
CA ASN A 408 -18.30 -24.90 31.35
C ASN A 408 -19.22 -24.64 30.14
N ASP A 409 -18.67 -24.35 28.95
CA ASP A 409 -19.49 -24.23 27.74
C ASP A 409 -19.74 -25.61 27.13
N ALA A 410 -20.97 -26.09 27.29
CA ALA A 410 -21.48 -27.35 26.77
C ALA A 410 -21.42 -27.48 25.22
N LYS A 411 -21.08 -26.41 24.50
CA LYS A 411 -20.91 -26.41 23.03
C LYS A 411 -19.49 -26.75 22.59
N THR A 412 -18.49 -26.63 23.48
CA THR A 412 -17.08 -26.88 23.16
C THR A 412 -16.67 -28.31 23.52
N ASN A 413 -16.36 -29.15 22.51
CA ASN A 413 -15.94 -30.52 22.77
C ASN A 413 -14.42 -30.64 23.05
N HIS A 414 -14.05 -30.45 24.31
CA HIS A 414 -12.66 -30.56 24.79
C HIS A 414 -12.04 -31.98 24.68
N GLN A 415 -12.83 -33.03 24.37
CA GLN A 415 -12.30 -34.38 24.13
C GLN A 415 -11.62 -34.52 22.76
N LEU A 416 -11.96 -33.68 21.77
CA LEU A 416 -11.27 -33.65 20.48
C LEU A 416 -9.94 -32.90 20.57
N SER A 417 -9.90 -31.79 21.31
CA SER A 417 -8.68 -31.07 21.64
C SER A 417 -8.93 -30.08 22.78
N PRO A 418 -8.00 -29.89 23.74
CA PRO A 418 -8.14 -28.85 24.76
C PRO A 418 -8.01 -27.46 24.14
N PHE A 419 -8.87 -26.53 24.56
CA PHE A 419 -8.93 -25.14 24.06
C PHE A 419 -7.61 -24.39 24.30
N MET A 420 -7.15 -24.25 25.55
CA MET A 420 -5.81 -23.73 25.85
C MET A 420 -4.75 -24.84 25.89
N ARG A 421 -3.75 -24.72 25.02
CA ARG A 421 -2.56 -25.57 24.91
C ARG A 421 -1.30 -24.73 25.10
N LYS A 422 -0.28 -25.29 25.76
CA LYS A 422 1.06 -24.70 25.76
C LYS A 422 1.64 -25.05 24.39
N GLY A 423 1.89 -24.05 23.55
CA GLY A 423 2.44 -24.27 22.23
C GLY A 423 3.94 -24.36 22.31
N ASP A 424 4.49 -25.56 22.08
CA ASP A 424 5.90 -25.69 21.72
C ASP A 424 6.02 -25.32 20.24
N VAL A 425 6.84 -24.31 19.93
CA VAL A 425 7.02 -23.83 18.55
C VAL A 425 7.93 -24.80 17.80
N TYR A 426 7.32 -25.81 17.18
CA TYR A 426 8.04 -26.70 16.27
C TYR A 426 8.38 -25.97 14.96
N LEU A 427 9.63 -25.49 14.86
CA LEU A 427 10.25 -25.18 13.57
C LEU A 427 10.36 -26.48 12.75
N PRO A 428 9.99 -26.49 11.45
CA PRO A 428 10.07 -27.69 10.64
C PRO A 428 11.52 -28.16 10.51
N ARG A 429 11.81 -29.41 10.90
CA ARG A 429 13.06 -30.06 10.50
C ARG A 429 12.96 -30.44 9.02
N LEU A 430 13.90 -29.95 8.21
CA LEU A 430 14.05 -30.39 6.82
C LEU A 430 14.29 -31.92 6.76
N PRO A 431 13.80 -32.61 5.72
CA PRO A 431 13.99 -34.06 5.58
C PRO A 431 15.47 -34.42 5.33
N PRO A 432 15.94 -35.62 5.72
CA PRO A 432 17.39 -35.90 5.84
C PRO A 432 18.19 -35.99 4.52
N ASP A 433 17.54 -36.28 3.39
CA ASP A 433 18.22 -36.79 2.17
C ASP A 433 18.29 -35.79 1.01
N SER A 434 18.72 -34.55 1.27
CA SER A 434 19.12 -33.59 0.22
C SER A 434 20.64 -33.43 0.10
N ARG A 435 21.44 -34.28 0.77
CA ARG A 435 22.91 -34.35 0.61
C ARG A 435 23.34 -35.43 -0.39
N GLN A 436 22.94 -35.29 -1.65
CA GLN A 436 23.68 -35.86 -2.77
C GLN A 436 23.24 -35.22 -4.09
N LEU A 437 24.01 -34.21 -4.52
CA LEU A 437 24.28 -33.79 -5.90
C LEU A 437 25.11 -32.49 -5.84
N PHE A 438 26.43 -32.64 -5.83
CA PHE A 438 27.42 -31.64 -6.22
C PHE A 438 28.15 -32.21 -7.44
#